data_AF-A0AAV5QCJ2-F1
#
_entry.id   AF-A0AAV5QCJ2-F1
#
_cell.length_a   1.000
_cell.length_b   1.000
_cell.length_c   1.000
_cell.angle_alpha   90.00
_cell.angle_beta   90.00
_cell.angle_gamma   90.00
#
_symmetry.space_group_name_H-M   'P 1'
#
loop_
_entity.id
_entity.type
_entity.pdbx_description
1 polymer ?
#
loop_
_entity_poly.entity_id
_entity_poly.type
_entity_poly.pdbx_seq_one_letter_code
_entity_poly.pdbx_strand_id
1 'polypeptide(L)'
;MPMFYKTPAEANDVLPPKIAPAAFLGDCMTTTDTDPEHTLTSGFYKQVAGEPLVYTYPFDEMKVCLEVKGEMIITDEVGTSIKPKRGDVLYFKKNSTITFEAIGEGSYGHFFYTGLKVMS
;
A
#
# COMPACT_ATOMS: atom_id res chain seq x y z
N MET A 1 14.99 14.18 17.43
CA MET A 1 14.89 12.87 18.14
C MET A 1 15.32 11.80 17.14
N PRO A 2 16.24 10.88 17.48
CA PRO A 2 16.82 9.96 16.48
C PRO A 2 15.90 8.79 16.09
N MET A 3 14.83 8.55 16.86
CA MET A 3 13.87 7.47 16.63
C MET A 3 12.46 8.04 16.67
N PHE A 4 11.65 7.69 15.66
CA PHE A 4 10.22 7.93 15.63
C PHE A 4 9.51 6.59 15.77
N TYR A 5 8.54 6.52 16.66
CA TYR A 5 7.81 5.29 16.97
C TYR A 5 6.31 5.57 16.92
N LYS A 6 5.56 4.62 16.36
CA LYS A 6 4.10 4.58 16.41
C LYS A 6 3.68 3.20 16.85
N THR A 7 2.78 3.15 17.83
CA THR A 7 2.07 1.93 18.22
C THR A 7 1.12 1.49 17.09
N PRO A 8 0.62 0.25 17.11
CA PRO A 8 -0.43 -0.18 16.19
C PRO A 8 -1.66 0.74 16.19
N ALA A 9 -2.10 1.21 17.37
CA ALA A 9 -3.24 2.11 17.52
C ALA A 9 -3.02 3.49 16.87
N GLU A 10 -1.77 3.91 16.67
CA GLU A 10 -1.42 5.17 16.00
C GLU A 10 -1.13 4.99 14.49
N ALA A 11 -1.11 3.74 14.01
CA ALA A 11 -0.73 3.41 12.65
C ALA A 11 -1.49 2.21 12.07
N ASN A 12 -1.05 0.96 12.32
CA ASN A 12 -1.59 -0.24 11.66
C ASN A 12 -3.10 -0.45 11.84
N ASP A 13 -3.64 -0.07 13.00
CA ASP A 13 -5.04 -0.28 13.36
C ASP A 13 -5.92 0.92 12.97
N VAL A 14 -5.32 2.00 12.47
CA VAL A 14 -6.02 3.17 11.95
C VAL A 14 -6.43 2.89 10.51
N LEU A 15 -7.73 2.96 10.22
CA LEU A 15 -8.21 2.91 8.84
C LEU A 15 -7.65 4.12 8.07
N PRO A 16 -6.87 3.92 6.99
CA PRO A 16 -6.32 5.05 6.25
C PRO A 16 -7.42 5.87 5.55
N PRO A 17 -7.11 7.10 5.08
CA PRO A 17 -8.02 7.86 4.24
C PRO A 17 -8.48 7.08 3.02
N LYS A 18 -9.76 7.25 2.66
CA LYS A 18 -10.35 6.64 1.47
C LYS A 18 -9.82 7.36 0.22
N ILE A 19 -9.24 6.60 -0.72
CA ILE A 19 -8.72 7.13 -2.00
C ILE A 19 -9.54 6.68 -3.21
N ALA A 20 -10.31 5.60 -3.08
CA ALA A 20 -11.27 5.11 -4.07
C ALA A 20 -12.41 4.36 -3.37
N PRO A 21 -13.51 3.97 -4.07
CA PRO A 21 -14.68 3.35 -3.45
C PRO A 21 -14.39 2.17 -2.51
N ALA A 22 -13.39 1.34 -2.83
CA ALA A 22 -12.97 0.19 -2.04
C ALA A 22 -11.49 0.22 -1.62
N ALA A 23 -10.82 1.37 -1.72
CA ALA A 23 -9.38 1.49 -1.46
C ALA A 23 -9.07 2.61 -0.45
N PHE A 24 -8.19 2.29 0.50
CA PHE A 24 -7.75 3.18 1.57
C PHE A 24 -6.21 3.22 1.60
N LEU A 25 -5.62 4.41 1.60
CA LEU A 25 -4.17 4.59 1.59
C LEU A 25 -3.80 5.79 2.46
N GLY A 26 -2.79 5.63 3.31
CA GLY A 26 -2.35 6.72 4.18
C GLY A 26 -0.95 6.53 4.70
N ASP A 27 -0.24 7.65 4.78
CA ASP A 27 1.12 7.75 5.27
C ASP A 27 1.10 7.69 6.80
N CYS A 28 2.01 6.91 7.40
CA CYS A 28 2.17 6.85 8.86
C CYS A 28 3.51 7.43 9.33
N MET A 29 4.55 7.37 8.50
CA MET A 29 5.87 7.95 8.77
C MET A 29 6.47 8.52 7.49
N THR A 30 7.11 9.69 7.62
CA THR A 30 7.94 10.31 6.58
C THR A 30 9.22 10.80 7.22
N THR A 31 10.34 10.70 6.52
CA THR A 31 11.62 11.24 6.97
C THR A 31 11.53 12.73 7.25
N THR A 32 12.11 13.18 8.37
CA THR A 32 12.24 14.60 8.73
C THR A 32 13.67 15.05 8.54
N ASP A 33 13.90 16.35 8.33
CA ASP A 33 15.23 16.96 8.22
C ASP A 33 16.11 16.34 7.11
N THR A 34 15.49 15.91 6.01
CA THR A 34 16.15 15.40 4.80
C THR A 34 15.80 16.29 3.60
N ASP A 35 16.61 16.23 2.55
CA ASP A 35 16.27 16.90 1.29
C ASP A 35 15.10 16.19 0.57
N PRO A 36 14.38 16.90 -0.33
CA PRO A 36 13.21 16.35 -1.02
C PRO A 36 13.50 15.11 -1.88
N GLU A 37 14.73 14.96 -2.41
CA GLU A 37 15.09 13.83 -3.28
C GLU A 37 15.34 12.54 -2.49
N HIS A 38 15.61 12.65 -1.19
CA HIS A 38 15.83 11.52 -0.28
C HIS A 38 14.65 11.31 0.70
N THR A 39 13.47 11.86 0.40
CA THR A 39 12.29 11.72 1.26
C THR A 39 11.67 10.32 1.16
N LEU A 40 11.82 9.53 2.23
CA LEU A 40 11.15 8.24 2.37
C LEU A 40 9.83 8.40 3.09
N THR A 41 8.79 7.79 2.54
CA THR A 41 7.48 7.69 3.15
C THR A 41 7.09 6.24 3.31
N SER A 42 6.39 5.93 4.38
CA SER A 42 5.76 4.63 4.60
C SER A 42 4.38 4.77 5.22
N GLY A 43 3.57 3.74 5.06
CA GLY A 43 2.17 3.79 5.45
C GLY A 43 1.46 2.46 5.26
N PHE A 44 0.13 2.53 5.30
CA PHE A 44 -0.72 1.35 5.12
C PHE A 44 -1.67 1.54 3.95
N TYR A 45 -1.89 0.44 3.23
CA TYR A 45 -2.86 0.31 2.17
C TYR A 45 -3.83 -0.81 2.50
N LYS A 46 -5.12 -0.56 2.34
CA LYS A 46 -6.19 -1.55 2.51
C LYS A 46 -7.11 -1.54 1.30
N GLN A 47 -7.26 -2.69 0.66
CA GLN A 47 -8.27 -2.95 -0.35
C GLN A 47 -9.37 -3.78 0.27
N VAL A 48 -10.62 -3.34 0.19
CA VAL A 48 -11.80 -4.13 0.57
C VAL A 48 -12.54 -4.60 -0.68
N ALA A 49 -13.47 -5.53 -0.50
CA ALA A 49 -14.32 -5.97 -1.60
C ALA A 49 -15.15 -4.81 -2.19
N GLY A 50 -15.25 -4.78 -3.52
CA GLY A 50 -15.89 -3.70 -4.27
C GLY A 50 -15.17 -3.43 -5.58
N GLU A 51 -15.22 -2.19 -6.05
CA GLU A 51 -14.55 -1.78 -7.28
C GLU A 51 -13.02 -1.95 -7.16
N PRO A 52 -12.36 -2.65 -8.11
CA PRO A 52 -10.91 -2.79 -8.11
C PRO A 52 -10.20 -1.43 -8.18
N LEU A 53 -9.11 -1.27 -7.44
CA LEU A 53 -8.23 -0.11 -7.62
C LEU A 53 -7.29 -0.40 -8.79
N VAL A 54 -7.36 0.41 -9.85
CA VAL A 54 -6.35 0.46 -10.91
C VAL A 54 -5.47 1.68 -10.67
N TYR A 55 -4.18 1.47 -10.40
CA TYR A 55 -3.26 2.54 -9.98
C TYR A 55 -1.94 2.50 -10.76
N THR A 56 -1.61 3.63 -11.39
CA THR A 56 -0.29 3.83 -12.02
C THR A 56 0.67 4.49 -11.04
N TYR A 57 1.78 3.83 -10.75
CA TYR A 57 2.73 4.23 -9.72
C TYR A 57 3.59 5.44 -10.15
N PRO A 58 3.56 6.58 -9.45
CA PRO A 58 4.37 7.74 -9.81
C PRO A 58 5.84 7.65 -9.35
N PHE A 59 6.16 6.67 -8.51
CA PHE A 59 7.49 6.36 -7.97
C PHE A 59 7.59 4.86 -7.67
N ASP A 60 8.81 4.39 -7.40
CA ASP A 60 9.07 3.02 -6.97
C ASP A 60 8.56 2.79 -5.54
N GLU A 61 7.74 1.76 -5.36
CA GLU A 61 7.15 1.41 -4.06
C GLU A 61 7.34 -0.07 -3.76
N MET A 62 7.64 -0.38 -2.50
CA MET A 62 7.64 -1.75 -1.99
C MET A 62 6.51 -1.94 -0.99
N LYS A 63 5.93 -3.14 -0.94
CA LYS A 63 4.93 -3.51 0.07
C LYS A 63 5.25 -4.82 0.76
N VAL A 64 4.72 -4.98 1.97
CA VAL A 64 4.60 -6.26 2.67
C VAL A 64 3.11 -6.55 2.86
N CYS A 65 2.66 -7.72 2.44
CA CYS A 65 1.32 -8.21 2.74
C CYS A 65 1.22 -8.59 4.22
N LEU A 66 0.43 -7.87 4.99
CA LEU A 66 0.29 -8.11 6.43
C LEU A 66 -0.84 -9.10 6.73
N GLU A 67 -1.94 -8.98 5.99
CA GLU A 67 -3.13 -9.79 6.16
C GLU A 67 -3.94 -9.86 4.88
N VAL A 68 -4.55 -11.02 4.62
CA VAL A 68 -5.61 -11.20 3.63
C VAL A 68 -6.74 -11.97 4.31
N LYS A 69 -7.96 -11.45 4.19
CA LYS A 69 -9.19 -12.16 4.52
C LYS A 69 -9.96 -12.43 3.24
N GLY A 70 -10.39 -13.67 3.03
CA GLY A 70 -11.08 -14.08 1.82
C GLY A 70 -10.13 -14.14 0.62
N GLU A 71 -10.56 -13.62 -0.53
CA GLU A 71 -9.80 -13.64 -1.78
C GLU A 71 -9.31 -12.24 -2.18
N MET A 72 -8.02 -12.14 -2.51
CA MET A 72 -7.34 -10.95 -2.99
C MET A 72 -6.50 -11.33 -4.21
N ILE A 73 -6.58 -10.53 -5.27
CA ILE A 73 -5.81 -10.69 -6.50
C ILE A 73 -5.09 -9.37 -6.79
N ILE A 74 -3.80 -9.46 -7.10
CA ILE A 74 -2.99 -8.33 -7.59
C ILE A 74 -2.53 -8.69 -8.99
N THR A 75 -2.80 -7.81 -9.95
CA THR A 75 -2.47 -8.02 -11.38
C THR A 75 -1.67 -6.83 -11.91
N ASP A 76 -0.58 -7.10 -12.62
CA ASP A 76 0.20 -6.06 -13.30
C ASP A 76 -0.34 -5.75 -14.72
N GLU A 77 0.21 -4.71 -15.33
CA GLU A 77 -0.19 -4.25 -16.67
C GLU A 77 0.12 -5.22 -17.82
N VAL A 78 0.93 -6.25 -17.58
CA VAL A 78 1.22 -7.31 -18.58
C VAL A 78 0.40 -8.58 -18.34
N GLY A 79 -0.47 -8.58 -17.32
CA GLY A 79 -1.38 -9.68 -16.99
C GLY A 79 -0.81 -10.72 -16.03
N THR A 80 0.33 -10.47 -15.40
CA THR A 80 0.82 -11.32 -14.31
C THR A 80 -0.05 -11.12 -13.09
N SER A 81 -0.62 -12.21 -12.56
CA SER A 81 -1.46 -12.17 -11.36
C SER A 81 -0.89 -13.00 -10.23
N ILE A 82 -1.05 -12.52 -9.00
CA ILE A 82 -0.73 -13.25 -7.78
C ILE A 82 -1.92 -13.21 -6.81
N LYS A 83 -1.95 -14.18 -5.89
CA LYS A 83 -2.81 -14.16 -4.69
C LYS A 83 -1.91 -13.96 -3.47
N PRO A 84 -1.76 -12.72 -2.97
CA PRO A 84 -0.80 -12.43 -1.91
C PRO A 84 -1.18 -13.14 -0.61
N LYS A 85 -0.17 -13.52 0.17
CA LYS A 85 -0.29 -14.12 1.50
C LYS A 85 0.50 -13.31 2.50
N ARG A 86 0.15 -13.44 3.78
CA ARG A 86 0.88 -12.80 4.88
C ARG A 86 2.38 -13.09 4.78
N GLY A 87 3.18 -12.03 4.76
CA GLY A 87 4.63 -12.07 4.65
C GLY A 87 5.17 -11.91 3.23
N ASP A 88 4.34 -12.00 2.20
CA ASP A 88 4.78 -11.75 0.82
C ASP A 88 5.24 -10.30 0.67
N VAL A 89 6.30 -10.12 -0.12
CA VAL A 89 6.87 -8.81 -0.45
C VAL A 89 6.63 -8.49 -1.91
N LEU A 90 6.34 -7.22 -2.19
CA LEU A 90 5.96 -6.74 -3.51
C LEU A 90 6.83 -5.54 -3.87
N TYR A 91 7.16 -5.43 -5.14
CA TYR A 91 7.83 -4.27 -5.72
C TYR A 91 7.05 -3.79 -6.93
N PHE A 92 6.69 -2.51 -6.92
CA PHE A 92 6.00 -1.85 -8.01
C PHE A 92 6.90 -0.75 -8.56
N LYS A 93 7.27 -0.92 -9.83
CA LYS A 93 8.16 -0.01 -10.52
C LYS A 93 7.41 1.29 -10.85
N LYS A 94 8.10 2.42 -10.79
CA LYS A 94 7.61 3.69 -11.34
C LYS A 94 7.08 3.50 -12.77
N ASN A 95 5.93 4.11 -13.04
CA ASN A 95 5.14 4.06 -14.27
C ASN A 95 4.45 2.72 -14.56
N SER A 96 4.55 1.70 -13.67
CA SER A 96 3.75 0.48 -13.82
C SER A 96 2.33 0.69 -13.32
N THR A 97 1.37 0.08 -14.01
CA THR A 97 -0.04 0.02 -13.57
C THR A 97 -0.35 -1.30 -12.89
N ILE A 98 -0.89 -1.24 -11.67
CA ILE A 98 -1.25 -2.40 -10.87
C ILE A 98 -2.74 -2.34 -10.53
N THR A 99 -3.41 -3.47 -10.65
CA THR A 99 -4.81 -3.66 -10.25
C THR A 99 -4.88 -4.45 -8.94
N PHE A 100 -5.64 -3.93 -7.99
CA PHE A 100 -5.92 -4.57 -6.70
C PHE A 100 -7.41 -4.89 -6.60
N GLU A 101 -7.72 -6.17 -6.43
CA GLU A 101 -9.10 -6.66 -6.35
C GLU A 101 -9.27 -7.58 -5.13
N ALA A 102 -10.22 -7.25 -4.26
CA ALA A 102 -10.69 -8.16 -3.21
C ALA A 102 -12.07 -8.70 -3.61
N ILE A 103 -12.24 -10.02 -3.57
CA ILE A 103 -13.41 -10.70 -4.13
C ILE A 103 -14.25 -11.30 -3.00
N GLY A 104 -15.56 -11.02 -3.03
CA GLY A 104 -16.53 -11.55 -2.07
C GLY A 104 -16.74 -10.66 -0.84
N GLU A 105 -17.94 -10.70 -0.28
CA GLU A 105 -18.32 -9.86 0.86
C GLU A 105 -17.40 -10.11 2.08
N GLY A 106 -16.88 -9.02 2.66
CA GLY A 106 -16.00 -9.09 3.81
C GLY A 106 -14.54 -9.47 3.51
N SER A 107 -14.18 -9.66 2.23
CA SER A 107 -12.79 -9.85 1.82
C SER A 107 -11.99 -8.54 1.86
N TYR A 108 -10.71 -8.65 2.19
CA TYR A 108 -9.77 -7.53 2.11
C TYR A 108 -8.32 -8.00 2.03
N GLY A 109 -7.45 -7.13 1.52
CA GLY A 109 -5.99 -7.20 1.69
C GLY A 109 -5.48 -5.97 2.45
N HIS A 110 -4.53 -6.17 3.36
CA HIS A 110 -3.90 -5.13 4.17
C HIS A 110 -2.37 -5.18 4.03
N PHE A 111 -1.75 -4.05 3.73
CA PHE A 111 -0.35 -3.98 3.31
C PHE A 111 0.36 -2.81 4.00
N PHE A 112 1.58 -3.04 4.48
CA PHE A 112 2.52 -1.95 4.76
C PHE A 112 3.25 -1.59 3.47
N TYR A 113 3.51 -0.31 3.25
CA TYR A 113 4.27 0.13 2.08
C TYR A 113 5.37 1.12 2.46
N THR A 114 6.38 1.21 1.60
CA THR A 114 7.36 2.30 1.61
C THR A 114 7.74 2.70 0.20
N GLY A 115 7.99 3.98 -0.02
CA GLY A 115 8.43 4.52 -1.31
C GLY A 115 9.20 5.82 -1.15
N LEU A 116 10.00 6.14 -2.17
CA LEU A 116 10.71 7.41 -2.28
C LEU A 116 9.74 8.44 -2.89
N LYS A 117 9.00 9.14 -2.04
CA LYS A 117 8.10 10.20 -2.49
C LYS A 117 8.90 11.49 -2.64
N VAL A 118 9.15 11.89 -3.88
CA VAL A 118 9.64 13.26 -4.15
C VAL A 118 8.48 14.20 -3.85
N MET A 119 8.58 14.94 -2.74
CA MET A 119 7.62 16.00 -2.41
C MET A 119 7.82 17.13 -3.43
N SER A 120 6.83 17.34 -4.29
CA SER A 120 6.79 18.47 -5.25
C SER A 120 6.41 19.77 -4.56
#